data_AF-A0A955F2H2-F1
#
_entry.id   AF-A0A955F2H2-F1
#
_cell.length_a   1.000
_cell.length_b   1.000
_cell.length_c   1.000
_cell.angle_alpha   90.00
_cell.angle_beta   90.00
_cell.angle_gamma   90.00
#
_symmetry.space_group_name_H-M   'P 1'
#
loop_
_entity.id
_entity.type
_entity.pdbx_description
1 polymer ?
#
loop_
_entity_poly.entity_id
_entity_poly.type
_entity_poly.pdbx_seq_one_letter_code
_entity_poly.pdbx_strand_id
1 'polypeptide(L)'
;RAWTACRQEAQVAGATRELRRFFPAMAEARVVHAICVTENRATLALTPEVDASRPGPQTRFENLELAGDWTDIGWPPTLEGACRSGRRAASLLLGDAPSSDFHDLPPGLLARGLLARAPRF
;
A
#
# COMPACT_ATOMS: atom_id res chain seq x y z
N ARG A 1 13.79 14.42 9.14
CA ARG A 1 14.89 14.80 8.22
C ARG A 1 14.74 13.93 6.98
N ALA A 2 14.47 14.51 5.82
CA ALA A 2 14.12 13.73 4.62
C ALA A 2 15.36 13.00 4.09
N TRP A 3 15.45 11.69 4.33
CA TRP A 3 16.50 10.82 3.78
C TRP A 3 16.57 10.93 2.25
N THR A 4 15.44 11.25 1.61
CA THR A 4 15.30 11.49 0.18
C THR A 4 16.17 12.64 -0.35
N ALA A 5 16.55 13.60 0.51
CA ALA A 5 17.43 14.72 0.16
C ALA A 5 18.91 14.47 0.48
N CYS A 6 19.23 13.36 1.17
CA CYS A 6 20.62 13.01 1.47
C CYS A 6 21.30 12.41 0.24
N ARG A 7 22.61 12.64 0.09
CA ARG A 7 23.43 11.89 -0.88
C ARG A 7 23.31 10.39 -0.60
N GLN A 8 23.33 9.59 -1.67
CA GLN A 8 23.24 8.13 -1.57
C GLN A 8 24.31 7.54 -0.62
N GLU A 9 25.53 8.07 -0.63
CA GLU A 9 26.60 7.68 0.30
C GLU A 9 26.20 7.77 1.77
N ALA A 10 25.47 8.84 2.14
CA ALA A 10 25.01 9.05 3.51
C ALA A 10 23.85 8.09 3.87
N GLN A 11 23.01 7.75 2.89
CA GLN A 11 21.95 6.74 3.05
C GLN A 11 22.56 5.34 3.28
N VAL A 12 23.54 4.95 2.45
CA VAL A 12 24.27 3.67 2.58
C VAL A 12 25.02 3.61 3.91
N ALA A 13 25.74 4.66 4.30
CA ALA A 13 26.46 4.71 5.56
C ALA A 13 25.51 4.62 6.77
N GLY A 14 24.34 5.27 6.70
CA GLY A 14 23.29 5.16 7.70
C GLY A 14 22.75 3.74 7.86
N ALA A 15 22.34 3.11 6.76
CA ALA A 15 21.85 1.73 6.75
C ALA A 15 22.92 0.75 7.26
N THR A 16 24.17 0.90 6.81
CA THR A 16 25.30 0.03 7.23
C THR A 16 25.55 0.13 8.73
N ARG A 17 25.46 1.34 9.30
CA ARG A 17 25.62 1.55 10.75
C ARG A 17 24.54 0.81 11.55
N GLU A 18 23.28 0.89 11.13
CA GLU A 18 22.19 0.15 11.80
C GLU A 18 22.37 -1.36 11.64
N LEU A 19 22.77 -1.86 10.46
CA LEU A 19 23.07 -3.28 10.28
C LEU A 19 24.16 -3.77 11.24
N ARG A 20 25.25 -3.02 11.40
CA ARG A 20 26.32 -3.36 12.36
C ARG A 20 25.86 -3.35 13.82
N ARG A 21 24.87 -2.51 14.15
CA ARG A 21 24.31 -2.43 15.50
C ARG A 21 23.52 -3.68 15.86
N PHE A 22 22.76 -4.23 14.92
CA PHE A 22 21.86 -5.37 15.19
C PHE A 22 22.43 -6.73 14.80
N PHE A 23 23.40 -6.78 13.88
CA PHE A 23 23.98 -8.01 13.37
C PHE A 23 25.49 -8.05 13.64
N PRO A 24 25.96 -8.78 14.68
CA PRO A 24 27.38 -8.84 15.03
C PRO A 24 28.29 -9.30 13.87
N ALA A 25 27.79 -10.21 13.02
CA ALA A 25 28.50 -10.67 11.82
C ALA A 25 28.81 -9.55 10.80
N MET A 26 28.12 -8.41 10.88
CA MET A 26 28.35 -7.25 10.01
C MET A 26 29.48 -6.34 10.50
N ALA A 27 30.00 -6.53 11.72
CA ALA A 27 31.01 -5.64 12.31
C ALA A 27 32.24 -5.46 11.40
N GLU A 28 32.72 -6.55 10.81
CA GLU A 28 33.87 -6.58 9.91
C GLU A 28 33.48 -6.65 8.43
N ALA A 29 32.18 -6.72 8.12
CA ALA A 29 31.71 -6.83 6.76
C ALA A 29 31.97 -5.55 5.95
N ARG A 30 32.48 -5.73 4.73
CA ARG A 30 32.70 -4.67 3.74
C ARG A 30 31.55 -4.65 2.74
N VAL A 31 30.87 -3.51 2.63
CA VAL A 31 29.88 -3.28 1.57
C VAL A 31 30.61 -3.21 0.23
N VAL A 32 30.39 -4.21 -0.63
CA VAL A 32 31.04 -4.29 -1.95
C VAL A 32 30.26 -3.48 -2.98
N HIS A 33 28.94 -3.41 -2.84
CA HIS A 33 28.04 -2.71 -3.74
C HIS A 33 26.78 -2.29 -2.99
N ALA A 34 26.20 -1.14 -3.36
CA ALA A 34 24.93 -0.66 -2.82
C ALA A 34 24.22 0.21 -3.87
N ILE A 35 22.90 0.10 -3.91
CA ILE A 35 22.02 0.94 -4.72
C ILE A 35 20.96 1.53 -3.78
N CYS A 36 20.77 2.84 -3.86
CA CYS A 36 19.69 3.53 -3.16
C CYS A 36 18.63 3.97 -4.16
N VAL A 37 17.45 3.34 -4.08
CA VAL A 37 16.27 3.71 -4.88
C VAL A 37 15.36 4.56 -4.01
N THR A 38 14.98 5.74 -4.49
CA THR A 38 14.09 6.65 -3.77
C THR A 38 12.86 6.90 -4.61
N GLU A 39 11.69 6.54 -4.09
CA GLU A 39 10.40 6.81 -4.73
C GLU A 39 9.54 7.72 -3.85
N ASN A 40 9.51 9.01 -4.19
CA ASN A 40 8.84 10.04 -3.38
C ASN A 40 7.31 9.87 -3.32
N ARG A 41 6.74 9.12 -4.27
CA ARG A 41 5.30 8.85 -4.37
C ARG A 41 5.00 7.35 -4.43
N ALA A 42 5.78 6.56 -3.67
CA ALA A 42 5.67 5.10 -3.68
C ALA A 42 4.34 4.56 -3.15
N THR A 43 3.82 5.17 -2.10
CA THR A 43 2.59 4.73 -1.43
C THR A 43 1.77 5.92 -1.00
N LEU A 44 0.46 5.77 -1.11
CA LEU A 44 -0.51 6.72 -0.58
C LEU A 44 -0.35 6.84 0.95
N ALA A 45 -0.49 8.06 1.48
CA ALA A 45 -0.49 8.28 2.92
C ALA A 45 -1.80 7.75 3.52
N LEU A 46 -1.71 6.86 4.51
CA LEU A 46 -2.85 6.28 5.22
C LEU A 46 -3.39 7.23 6.30
N THR A 47 -3.70 8.47 5.92
CA THR A 47 -4.41 9.40 6.81
C THR A 47 -5.91 9.32 6.55
N PRO A 48 -6.77 9.59 7.55
CA PRO A 48 -8.22 9.58 7.35
C PRO A 48 -8.68 10.50 6.22
N GLU A 49 -8.07 11.67 6.08
CA GLU A 49 -8.41 12.64 5.03
C GLU A 49 -8.09 12.11 3.63
N VAL A 50 -6.96 11.41 3.49
CA VAL A 50 -6.58 10.82 2.22
C VAL A 50 -7.47 9.62 1.91
N ASP A 51 -7.76 8.76 2.88
CA ASP A 51 -8.64 7.61 2.69
C ASP A 51 -10.04 8.04 2.24
N ALA A 52 -10.61 9.07 2.88
CA ALA A 52 -11.89 9.67 2.48
C ALA A 52 -11.87 10.34 1.09
N SER A 53 -10.70 10.70 0.57
CA SER A 53 -10.55 11.33 -0.75
C SER A 53 -10.35 10.33 -1.89
N ARG A 54 -10.21 9.04 -1.59
CA ARG A 54 -9.98 8.00 -2.60
C ARG A 54 -11.21 7.90 -3.51
N PRO A 55 -11.04 8.01 -4.84
CA PRO A 55 -12.17 7.89 -5.74
C PRO A 55 -12.57 6.42 -5.89
N GLY A 56 -13.87 6.18 -6.06
CA GLY A 56 -14.35 4.88 -6.49
C GLY A 56 -13.86 4.51 -7.90
N PRO A 57 -14.09 3.26 -8.34
CA PRO A 57 -13.67 2.79 -9.66
C PRO A 57 -14.43 3.49 -10.82
N GLN A 58 -15.68 3.90 -10.58
CA GLN A 58 -16.54 4.51 -11.61
C GLN A 58 -16.15 5.95 -11.92
N THR A 59 -15.96 6.24 -13.21
CA THR A 59 -15.79 7.62 -13.69
C THR A 59 -17.07 8.16 -14.32
N ARG A 60 -17.06 9.46 -14.61
CA ARG A 60 -18.15 10.11 -15.36
C ARG A 60 -18.11 9.83 -16.87
N PHE A 61 -17.07 9.16 -17.36
CA PHE A 61 -16.85 8.93 -18.79
C PHE A 61 -17.24 7.51 -19.15
N GLU A 62 -17.97 7.35 -20.24
CA GLU A 62 -18.32 6.02 -20.75
C GLU A 62 -17.06 5.23 -21.11
N ASN A 63 -17.06 3.94 -20.76
CA ASN A 63 -15.97 3.01 -21.05
C ASN A 63 -14.62 3.38 -20.41
N LEU A 64 -14.63 4.15 -19.30
CA LEU A 64 -13.44 4.48 -18.53
C LEU A 64 -13.66 4.23 -17.04
N GLU A 65 -12.92 3.28 -16.49
CA GLU A 65 -12.91 2.92 -15.07
C GLU A 65 -11.51 3.10 -14.48
N LEU A 66 -11.42 3.38 -13.19
CA LEU A 66 -10.18 3.52 -12.44
C LEU A 66 -9.79 2.20 -11.77
N ALA A 67 -8.50 1.88 -11.85
CA ALA A 67 -7.90 0.75 -11.15
C ALA A 67 -6.60 1.16 -10.46
N GLY A 68 -6.37 0.62 -9.27
CA GLY A 68 -5.19 0.86 -8.46
C GLY A 68 -5.48 0.65 -6.98
N ASP A 69 -4.43 0.39 -6.21
CA ASP A 69 -4.52 0.24 -4.75
C ASP A 69 -5.00 1.53 -4.05
N TRP A 70 -4.84 2.68 -4.70
CA TRP A 70 -5.32 3.99 -4.26
C TRP A 70 -6.82 4.24 -4.49
N THR A 71 -7.52 3.46 -5.32
CA THR A 71 -8.98 3.62 -5.53
C THR A 71 -9.76 3.10 -4.33
N ASP A 72 -10.88 3.73 -3.98
CA ASP A 72 -11.77 3.25 -2.93
C ASP A 72 -12.57 2.03 -3.41
N ILE A 73 -12.15 0.87 -2.92
CA ILE A 73 -12.84 -0.41 -3.08
C ILE A 73 -13.08 -1.07 -1.71
N GLY A 74 -13.01 -0.30 -0.61
CA GLY A 74 -13.08 -0.82 0.76
C GLY A 74 -11.90 -1.68 1.20
N TRP A 75 -10.75 -1.58 0.51
CA TRP A 75 -9.52 -2.33 0.80
C TRP A 75 -8.32 -1.39 0.98
N PRO A 76 -7.34 -1.71 1.84
CA PRO A 76 -6.15 -0.87 2.02
C PRO A 76 -5.25 -0.89 0.77
N PRO A 77 -4.47 0.17 0.52
CA PRO A 77 -3.56 0.30 -0.61
C PRO A 77 -2.40 -0.70 -0.48
N THR A 78 -2.61 -1.88 -1.05
CA THR A 78 -1.73 -3.05 -1.00
C THR A 78 -1.73 -3.70 -2.38
N LEU A 79 -0.81 -4.64 -2.63
CA LEU A 79 -0.81 -5.43 -3.87
C LEU A 79 -2.14 -6.15 -4.09
N GLU A 80 -2.71 -6.72 -3.02
CA GLU A 80 -4.03 -7.36 -3.04
C GLU A 80 -5.15 -6.34 -3.38
N GLY A 81 -5.10 -5.15 -2.79
CA GLY A 81 -5.99 -4.03 -3.13
C GLY A 81 -5.89 -3.62 -4.59
N ALA A 82 -4.68 -3.55 -5.17
CA ALA A 82 -4.48 -3.28 -6.59
C ALA A 82 -5.15 -4.35 -7.47
N CYS A 83 -4.93 -5.63 -7.17
CA CYS A 83 -5.53 -6.75 -7.90
C CYS A 83 -7.06 -6.72 -7.83
N ARG A 84 -7.63 -6.51 -6.64
CA ARG A 84 -9.08 -6.39 -6.43
C ARG A 84 -9.67 -5.20 -7.19
N SER A 85 -8.98 -4.07 -7.16
CA SER A 85 -9.40 -2.86 -7.85
C SER A 85 -9.44 -3.06 -9.37
N GLY A 86 -8.40 -3.68 -9.95
CA GLY A 86 -8.39 -4.03 -11.37
C GLY A 86 -9.55 -4.92 -11.79
N ARG A 87 -9.87 -5.94 -10.99
CA ARG A 87 -11.04 -6.81 -11.26
C ARG A 87 -12.36 -6.06 -11.14
N ARG A 88 -12.48 -5.16 -10.16
CA ARG A 88 -13.68 -4.34 -9.97
C ARG A 88 -13.90 -3.42 -11.18
N ALA A 89 -12.86 -2.74 -11.64
CA ALA A 89 -12.90 -1.91 -12.84
C ALA A 89 -13.27 -2.73 -14.09
N ALA A 90 -12.66 -3.90 -14.28
CA ALA A 90 -12.98 -4.78 -15.41
C ALA A 90 -14.44 -5.28 -15.38
N SER A 91 -14.96 -5.64 -14.21
CA SER A 91 -16.36 -6.08 -14.05
C SER A 91 -17.34 -4.95 -14.43
N LEU A 92 -17.02 -3.71 -14.02
CA LEU A 92 -17.82 -2.54 -14.34
C LEU A 92 -17.82 -2.24 -15.85
N LEU A 93 -16.67 -2.34 -16.51
CA LEU A 93 -16.56 -2.19 -17.97
C LEU A 93 -17.37 -3.25 -18.74
N LEU A 94 -17.39 -4.50 -18.24
CA LEU A 94 -18.08 -5.61 -18.89
C LEU A 94 -19.58 -5.67 -18.56
N GLY A 95 -20.05 -4.88 -17.58
CA GLY A 95 -21.43 -4.99 -17.08
C GLY A 95 -21.67 -6.24 -16.22
N ASP A 96 -20.61 -6.89 -15.76
CA ASP A 96 -20.67 -8.11 -14.96
C ASP A 96 -20.80 -7.78 -13.46
N ALA A 97 -21.39 -8.71 -12.71
CA ALA A 97 -21.32 -8.65 -11.26
C ALA A 97 -19.85 -8.75 -10.81
N PRO A 98 -19.41 -7.94 -9.84
CA PRO A 98 -18.05 -8.03 -9.32
C PRO A 98 -17.77 -9.46 -8.84
N SER A 99 -16.71 -10.07 -9.36
CA SER A 99 -16.34 -11.43 -8.99
C SER A 99 -16.08 -11.56 -7.49
N SER A 100 -16.68 -12.56 -6.85
CA SER A 100 -16.49 -12.89 -5.42
C SER A 100 -15.22 -13.69 -5.14
N ASP A 101 -14.31 -13.83 -6.11
CA ASP A 101 -13.14 -14.73 -6.06
C ASP A 101 -12.25 -14.53 -4.84
N PHE A 102 -12.33 -13.34 -4.25
CA PHE A 102 -11.70 -13.04 -3.00
C PHE A 102 -12.69 -13.13 -1.83
N HIS A 103 -12.69 -14.28 -1.15
CA HIS A 103 -13.43 -14.46 0.09
C HIS A 103 -12.70 -13.82 1.26
N ASP A 104 -13.26 -12.74 1.78
CA ASP A 104 -12.85 -12.22 3.06
C ASP A 104 -13.25 -13.24 4.13
N LEU A 105 -12.29 -13.67 4.93
CA LEU A 105 -12.58 -14.53 6.07
C LEU A 105 -13.50 -13.75 7.02
N PRO A 106 -14.60 -14.36 7.50
CA PRO A 106 -15.49 -13.67 8.42
C PRO A 106 -14.69 -13.25 9.67
N PRO A 107 -14.82 -12.00 10.13
CA PRO A 107 -14.12 -11.57 11.33
C PRO A 107 -14.53 -12.46 12.51
N GLY A 108 -13.54 -12.91 13.28
CA GLY A 108 -13.77 -13.71 14.48
C GLY A 108 -14.67 -12.98 15.49
N LEU A 109 -15.26 -13.72 16.43
CA LEU A 109 -16.27 -13.19 17.37
C LEU A 109 -15.81 -11.93 18.12
N LEU A 110 -14.55 -11.90 18.54
CA LEU A 110 -13.94 -10.74 19.20
C LEU A 110 -13.84 -9.53 18.26
N ALA A 111 -13.34 -9.74 17.04
CA ALA A 111 -13.21 -8.68 16.03
C ALA A 111 -14.58 -8.11 15.63
N ARG A 112 -15.62 -8.95 15.53
CA ARG A 112 -17.00 -8.49 15.29
C ARG A 112 -17.47 -7.50 16.34
N GLY A 113 -17.27 -7.81 17.63
CA GLY A 113 -17.67 -6.94 18.72
C GLY A 113 -16.91 -5.61 18.77
N LEU A 114 -15.63 -5.63 18.40
CA LEU A 114 -14.79 -4.43 18.33
C LEU A 114 -15.12 -3.55 17.12
N LEU A 115 -15.27 -4.15 15.94
CA LEU A 115 -15.58 -3.43 14.69
C LEU A 115 -17.01 -2.86 14.68
N ALA A 116 -17.97 -3.52 15.32
CA ALA A 116 -19.33 -3.00 15.46
C ALA A 116 -19.41 -1.71 16.30
N ARG A 117 -18.39 -1.44 17.13
CA ARG A 117 -18.32 -0.29 18.05
C ARG A 117 -17.34 0.77 17.57
N ALA A 118 -16.54 0.48 16.55
CA ALA A 118 -15.65 1.46 15.96
C ALA A 118 -16.47 2.50 15.19
N PRO A 119 -16.18 3.81 15.35
CA PRO A 119 -16.73 4.80 14.44
C PRO A 119 -16.31 4.42 13.02
N ARG A 120 -17.28 4.40 12.10
CA ARG A 120 -16.99 4.34 10.67
C ARG A 120 -16.42 5.70 10.30
N PHE A 121 -15.12 5.74 10.06
CA PHE A 121 -14.45 6.92 9.53
C PHE A 121 -14.86 7.14 8.07
#